data_AF-A0A8J2ZCK0-F1
#
_entry.id   AF-A0A8J2ZCK0-F1
#
_cell.length_a   1.000
_cell.length_b   1.000
_cell.length_c   1.000
_cell.angle_alpha   90.00
_cell.angle_beta   90.00
_cell.angle_gamma   90.00
#
_symmetry.space_group_name_H-M   'P 1'
#
loop_
_entity.id
_entity.type
_entity.pdbx_description
1 polymer ?
#
loop_
_entity_poly.entity_id
_entity_poly.type
_entity_poly.pdbx_seq_one_letter_code
_entity_poly.pdbx_strand_id
1 'polypeptide(L)'
;MSGTIIVGDQNPANLNDSLTGGTGGNTIYGGQGDDTLVGAQQADLLIGGAGADSIVGGNSGDTIYGGGSYDSVTGAITNSGDDGASDTIIAGNGNDLIYAGWNDYVDGGTGTDTVVLPSGTWTGTSTTVTVGGTTYTRWDDGNGNSVYLSGVESTTTIGGAPCYLEGTRIMTARGEVAVEDLRIGDLVVTAHGRGPVLQPVVWIGKRRVNLAAHPNRAAVEPILIRAGALGEGVPFRDLRVSPEHAIFVDGRLVPAGLLVNGASIVREPWWQAVTWYHVELPEHGLLMAEGAPAESYFDAGNRQMFGEGALAALFPDFAAGRDERRYEDAACFPLLREEGPELAAIRAKLDDRAAAAFGPPASAPAAREPGWAIRMPAGRRARRAG
;
A
#
# COMPACT_ATOMS: atom_id res chain seq x y z
N MET A 1 18.25 8.23 28.95
CA MET A 1 19.45 7.53 28.44
C MET A 1 20.16 8.50 27.52
N SER A 2 21.49 8.48 27.43
CA SER A 2 22.22 9.46 26.60
C SER A 2 22.11 9.09 25.13
N GLY A 3 21.85 10.08 24.27
CA GLY A 3 21.89 9.95 22.81
C GLY A 3 23.27 9.61 22.26
N THR A 4 23.32 9.03 21.07
CA THR A 4 24.57 8.67 20.38
C THR A 4 24.63 9.33 19.00
N ILE A 5 25.84 9.69 18.54
CA ILE A 5 26.08 10.09 17.15
C ILE A 5 26.56 8.86 16.39
N ILE A 6 25.89 8.52 15.30
CA ILE A 6 26.16 7.37 14.43
C ILE A 6 26.44 7.92 13.03
N VAL A 7 27.53 7.46 12.41
CA VAL A 7 27.97 7.94 11.08
C VAL A 7 28.31 6.73 10.22
N GLY A 8 27.82 6.73 8.98
CA GLY A 8 28.14 5.73 7.96
C GLY A 8 29.62 5.62 7.63
N ASP A 9 30.02 4.45 7.15
CA ASP A 9 31.40 4.20 6.71
C ASP A 9 31.72 5.09 5.50
N GLN A 10 32.93 5.63 5.47
CA GLN A 10 33.39 6.48 4.37
C GLN A 10 34.26 5.68 3.38
N ASN A 11 34.13 4.36 3.39
CA ASN A 11 34.90 3.46 2.55
C ASN A 11 34.34 3.46 1.12
N PRO A 12 35.10 3.91 0.11
CA PRO A 12 34.62 3.98 -1.26
C PRO A 12 34.26 2.62 -1.88
N ALA A 13 34.66 1.51 -1.25
CA ALA A 13 34.31 0.16 -1.69
C ALA A 13 32.96 -0.33 -1.16
N ASN A 14 32.40 0.31 -0.13
CA ASN A 14 31.07 0.04 0.40
C ASN A 14 30.53 1.29 1.09
N LEU A 15 29.73 2.04 0.34
CA LEU A 15 29.12 3.28 0.79
C LEU A 15 27.67 3.08 1.27
N ASN A 16 27.10 1.89 1.10
CA ASN A 16 25.74 1.61 1.55
C ASN A 16 25.79 1.09 2.99
N ASP A 17 25.26 1.88 3.92
CA ASP A 17 25.31 1.59 5.35
C ASP A 17 23.96 1.14 5.92
N SER A 18 24.02 0.38 7.00
CA SER A 18 22.84 0.04 7.81
C SER A 18 23.07 0.51 9.23
N LEU A 19 22.38 1.59 9.58
CA LEU A 19 22.58 2.35 10.81
C LEU A 19 21.30 2.28 11.66
N THR A 20 21.45 1.94 12.93
CA THR A 20 20.32 1.85 13.86
C THR A 20 20.66 2.54 15.17
N GLY A 21 19.79 3.45 15.57
CA GLY A 21 19.80 4.17 16.82
C GLY A 21 19.54 3.27 18.02
N GLY A 22 19.78 3.85 19.20
CA GLY A 22 19.54 3.20 20.48
C GLY A 22 18.23 3.66 21.13
N THR A 23 18.13 3.46 22.44
CA THR A 23 16.97 3.89 23.24
C THR A 23 17.04 5.35 23.71
N GLY A 24 17.99 6.13 23.18
CA GLY A 24 18.19 7.55 23.49
C GLY A 24 18.03 8.37 22.21
N GLY A 25 17.76 9.68 22.28
CA GLY A 25 17.68 10.52 21.08
C GLY A 25 19.02 10.66 20.36
N ASN A 26 19.15 10.07 19.18
CA ASN A 26 20.39 9.91 18.42
C ASN A 26 20.52 10.95 17.31
N THR A 27 21.72 11.04 16.75
CA THR A 27 21.95 11.70 15.47
C THR A 27 22.61 10.70 14.53
N ILE A 28 22.01 10.43 13.39
CA ILE A 28 22.43 9.41 12.45
C ILE A 28 22.70 10.07 11.09
N TYR A 29 23.89 9.84 10.54
CA TYR A 29 24.32 10.32 9.23
C TYR A 29 24.62 9.11 8.32
N GLY A 30 23.90 8.97 7.20
CA GLY A 30 24.19 7.97 6.17
C GLY A 30 25.44 8.33 5.39
N GLY A 31 25.38 9.43 4.63
CA GLY A 31 26.52 10.00 3.94
C GLY A 31 26.38 9.92 2.44
N GLN A 32 27.27 9.16 1.79
CA GLN A 32 27.13 8.83 0.37
C GLN A 32 26.70 7.38 0.29
N GLY A 33 25.93 7.00 -0.74
CA GLY A 33 25.48 5.62 -0.93
C GLY A 33 23.98 5.49 -0.68
N ASP A 34 23.45 4.30 -0.93
CA ASP A 34 22.04 4.01 -0.66
C ASP A 34 21.96 3.43 0.77
N ASP A 35 21.62 4.27 1.74
CA ASP A 35 21.72 3.95 3.16
C ASP A 35 20.40 3.50 3.76
N THR A 36 20.47 2.76 4.87
CA THR A 36 19.32 2.40 5.71
C THR A 36 19.51 2.96 7.11
N LEU A 37 18.64 3.89 7.52
CA LEU A 37 18.70 4.56 8.81
C LEU A 37 17.43 4.26 9.64
N VAL A 38 17.61 3.90 10.91
CA VAL A 38 16.51 3.68 11.86
C VAL A 38 16.81 4.41 13.18
N GLY A 39 15.97 5.35 13.61
CA GLY A 39 16.18 6.12 14.86
C GLY A 39 15.79 5.35 16.12
N ALA A 40 14.68 4.64 16.04
CA ALA A 40 14.11 3.72 17.04
C ALA A 40 13.28 4.38 18.16
N GLN A 41 13.88 4.87 19.24
CA GLN A 41 13.13 5.45 20.37
C GLN A 41 13.65 6.83 20.71
N GLN A 42 12.73 7.70 21.13
CA GLN A 42 12.98 9.10 21.46
C GLN A 42 13.21 9.93 20.19
N ALA A 43 13.18 11.25 20.34
CA ALA A 43 13.39 12.16 19.23
C ALA A 43 14.83 12.04 18.69
N ASP A 44 14.94 11.61 17.45
CA ASP A 44 16.17 11.39 16.70
C ASP A 44 16.35 12.47 15.60
N LEU A 45 17.58 12.66 15.16
CA LEU A 45 17.93 13.41 13.95
C LEU A 45 18.54 12.43 12.94
N LEU A 46 17.88 12.24 11.80
CA LEU A 46 18.30 11.32 10.75
C LEU A 46 18.60 12.09 9.47
N ILE A 47 19.77 11.86 8.88
CA ILE A 47 20.22 12.51 7.66
C ILE A 47 20.73 11.42 6.71
N GLY A 48 19.98 11.12 5.65
CA GLY A 48 20.35 10.13 4.63
C GLY A 48 21.59 10.59 3.87
N GLY A 49 21.46 11.66 3.10
CA GLY A 49 22.59 12.29 2.42
C GLY A 49 22.47 12.18 0.91
N ALA A 50 23.43 11.53 0.26
CA ALA A 50 23.45 11.39 -1.19
C ALA A 50 23.29 9.93 -1.60
N GLY A 51 22.21 9.62 -2.32
CA GLY A 51 21.88 8.27 -2.74
C GLY A 51 20.40 8.01 -2.49
N ALA A 52 19.94 6.80 -2.78
CA ALA A 52 18.55 6.44 -2.55
C ALA A 52 18.40 5.82 -1.15
N ASP A 53 17.99 6.63 -0.18
CA ASP A 53 18.02 6.25 1.23
C ASP A 53 16.69 5.67 1.71
N SER A 54 16.76 4.75 2.68
CA SER A 54 15.60 4.26 3.42
C SER A 54 15.70 4.69 4.87
N ILE A 55 14.81 5.60 5.28
CA ILE A 55 14.90 6.27 6.58
C ILE A 55 13.63 6.07 7.38
N VAL A 56 13.79 5.66 8.63
CA VAL A 56 12.70 5.50 9.58
C VAL A 56 13.05 6.20 10.89
N GLY A 57 12.24 7.19 11.26
CA GLY A 57 12.38 7.92 12.52
C GLY A 57 12.24 6.98 13.71
N GLY A 58 11.04 6.42 13.91
CA GLY A 58 10.79 5.49 15.01
C GLY A 58 9.63 5.92 15.87
N ASN A 59 9.89 6.18 17.16
CA ASN A 59 8.89 6.73 18.07
C ASN A 59 9.40 8.05 18.65
N SER A 60 8.48 8.95 18.97
CA SER A 60 8.65 10.36 19.31
C SER A 60 8.87 11.24 18.07
N GLY A 61 8.83 12.56 18.27
CA GLY A 61 8.94 13.52 17.17
C GLY A 61 10.37 13.62 16.66
N ASP A 62 10.60 13.00 15.51
CA ASP A 62 11.87 12.89 14.84
C ASP A 62 12.07 14.03 13.82
N THR A 63 13.32 14.33 13.51
CA THR A 63 13.69 15.22 12.40
C THR A 63 14.45 14.43 11.36
N ILE A 64 13.90 14.35 10.15
CA ILE A 64 14.41 13.52 9.08
C ILE A 64 14.73 14.37 7.86
N TYR A 65 15.94 14.17 7.32
CA TYR A 65 16.40 14.70 6.05
C TYR A 65 16.73 13.53 5.12
N GLY A 66 15.98 13.38 4.02
CA GLY A 66 16.27 12.38 2.98
C GLY A 66 17.59 12.70 2.30
N GLY A 67 17.62 13.85 1.64
CA GLY A 67 18.81 14.41 1.04
C GLY A 67 18.66 14.52 -0.47
N GLY A 68 19.29 13.63 -1.23
CA GLY A 68 19.26 13.72 -2.67
C GLY A 68 19.18 12.37 -3.35
N SER A 69 18.36 12.29 -4.40
CA SER A 69 17.95 11.12 -5.19
C SER A 69 16.58 10.61 -4.75
N TYR A 70 16.29 9.31 -4.85
CA TYR A 70 14.97 8.78 -4.52
C TYR A 70 14.99 8.25 -3.10
N ASP A 71 14.30 8.91 -2.18
CA ASP A 71 14.27 8.50 -0.78
C ASP A 71 12.94 7.86 -0.39
N SER A 72 13.01 6.85 0.48
CA SER A 72 11.85 6.25 1.15
C SER A 72 11.89 6.62 2.63
N VAL A 73 11.05 7.57 3.03
CA VAL A 73 11.07 8.13 4.39
C VAL A 73 9.80 7.79 5.16
N THR A 74 9.94 7.45 6.43
CA THR A 74 8.84 7.27 7.37
C THR A 74 9.15 7.99 8.67
N GLY A 75 8.23 8.83 9.14
CA GLY A 75 8.30 9.45 10.46
C GLY A 75 8.18 8.40 11.56
N ALA A 76 6.95 7.96 11.83
CA ALA A 76 6.67 7.02 12.91
C ALA A 76 6.43 5.56 12.45
N ILE A 77 6.83 4.63 13.33
CA ILE A 77 6.54 3.19 13.22
C ILE A 77 5.31 2.85 14.05
N THR A 78 4.13 3.24 13.59
CA THR A 78 2.90 2.75 14.22
C THR A 78 1.87 2.27 13.23
N ASN A 79 1.02 1.39 13.72
CA ASN A 79 -0.11 0.87 12.95
C ASN A 79 -1.19 1.95 12.67
N SER A 80 -1.14 3.10 13.34
CA SER A 80 -2.03 4.24 13.07
C SER A 80 -1.39 5.28 12.16
N GLY A 81 -0.12 5.11 11.81
CA GLY A 81 0.75 6.16 11.27
C GLY A 81 1.20 7.17 12.32
N ASP A 82 0.55 7.25 13.47
CA ASP A 82 0.79 8.25 14.53
C ASP A 82 1.20 7.57 15.83
N ASP A 83 2.28 8.03 16.45
CA ASP A 83 2.77 7.62 17.77
C ASP A 83 2.39 8.62 18.88
N GLY A 84 1.60 9.64 18.54
CA GLY A 84 1.21 10.75 19.39
C GLY A 84 2.23 11.90 19.39
N ALA A 85 3.25 11.85 18.53
CA ALA A 85 4.23 12.89 18.32
C ALA A 85 4.17 13.43 16.88
N SER A 86 4.86 14.55 16.66
CA SER A 86 4.92 15.19 15.35
C SER A 86 6.32 15.07 14.78
N ASP A 87 6.43 14.45 13.63
CA ASP A 87 7.69 14.37 12.89
C ASP A 87 7.87 15.57 11.97
N THR A 88 9.12 15.93 11.71
CA THR A 88 9.50 16.87 10.67
C THR A 88 10.31 16.13 9.61
N ILE A 89 9.76 16.02 8.41
CA ILE A 89 10.35 15.28 7.30
C ILE A 89 10.64 16.26 6.16
N ILE A 90 11.90 16.29 5.73
CA ILE A 90 12.35 17.05 4.57
C ILE A 90 13.01 16.05 3.61
N ALA A 91 12.31 15.67 2.54
CA ALA A 91 12.76 14.60 1.66
C ALA A 91 13.94 15.07 0.78
N GLY A 92 13.83 16.26 0.18
CA GLY A 92 14.99 16.95 -0.38
C GLY A 92 14.93 17.08 -1.89
N ASN A 93 15.96 16.63 -2.61
CA ASN A 93 15.92 16.60 -4.07
C ASN A 93 15.61 15.18 -4.52
N GLY A 94 14.58 14.96 -5.31
CA GLY A 94 14.17 13.58 -5.50
C GLY A 94 12.83 13.39 -6.16
N ASN A 95 12.41 12.14 -6.27
CA ASN A 95 11.00 11.85 -6.48
C ASN A 95 10.58 10.95 -5.32
N ASP A 96 10.38 11.52 -4.16
CA ASP A 96 10.46 10.78 -2.91
C ASP A 96 9.14 10.11 -2.54
N LEU A 97 9.24 9.04 -1.74
CA LEU A 97 8.10 8.34 -1.15
C LEU A 97 8.12 8.52 0.36
N ILE A 98 7.10 9.21 0.88
CA ILE A 98 7.08 9.61 2.29
C ILE A 98 5.83 9.06 2.96
N TYR A 99 5.99 8.31 4.04
CA TYR A 99 4.89 7.85 4.90
C TYR A 99 4.75 8.80 6.06
N ALA A 100 3.71 9.62 6.02
CA ALA A 100 3.41 10.59 7.05
C ALA A 100 2.47 9.98 8.09
N GLY A 101 2.73 10.31 9.35
CA GLY A 101 1.83 10.15 10.47
C GLY A 101 0.91 11.33 10.68
N TRP A 102 -0.04 11.19 11.61
CA TRP A 102 -0.85 12.35 12.00
C TRP A 102 0.02 13.38 12.71
N ASN A 103 -0.25 14.64 12.43
CA ASN A 103 0.41 15.84 12.90
C ASN A 103 1.83 16.05 12.37
N ASP A 104 2.24 15.27 11.37
CA ASP A 104 3.55 15.42 10.74
C ASP A 104 3.62 16.64 9.82
N TYR A 105 4.83 17.19 9.74
CA TYR A 105 5.24 18.24 8.82
C TYR A 105 6.14 17.64 7.75
N VAL A 106 5.66 17.61 6.52
CA VAL A 106 6.37 17.03 5.38
C VAL A 106 6.64 18.10 4.34
N ASP A 107 7.92 18.26 3.99
CA ASP A 107 8.38 19.00 2.84
C ASP A 107 9.02 18.02 1.85
N GLY A 108 8.37 17.78 0.69
CA GLY A 108 8.93 16.92 -0.35
C GLY A 108 10.17 17.56 -1.00
N GLY A 109 10.25 18.89 -1.00
CA GLY A 109 11.37 19.62 -1.59
C GLY A 109 11.22 19.77 -3.10
N THR A 110 12.18 19.26 -3.86
CA THR A 110 12.20 19.41 -5.32
C THR A 110 12.04 18.08 -6.03
N GLY A 111 11.11 18.04 -6.99
CA GLY A 111 10.92 16.95 -7.93
C GLY A 111 9.46 16.52 -7.99
N THR A 112 9.16 15.23 -7.96
CA THR A 112 7.79 14.72 -7.96
C THR A 112 7.61 13.74 -6.81
N ASP A 113 7.10 14.27 -5.72
CA ASP A 113 7.07 13.60 -4.42
C ASP A 113 5.68 13.04 -4.12
N THR A 114 5.66 11.86 -3.51
CA THR A 114 4.44 11.16 -3.12
C THR A 114 4.40 11.00 -1.61
N VAL A 115 3.36 11.55 -0.99
CA VAL A 115 3.08 11.32 0.43
C VAL A 115 1.95 10.32 0.60
N VAL A 116 2.25 9.25 1.33
CA VAL A 116 1.29 8.28 1.83
C VAL A 116 0.75 8.82 3.17
N LEU A 117 -0.51 9.23 3.14
CA LEU A 117 -1.24 9.76 4.28
C LEU A 117 -1.82 8.64 5.15
N PRO A 118 -1.94 8.84 6.47
CA PRO A 118 -2.62 7.90 7.36
C PRO A 118 -4.03 7.53 6.89
N SER A 119 -4.48 6.33 7.27
CA SER A 119 -5.86 5.92 7.03
C SER A 119 -6.82 6.85 7.76
N GLY A 120 -7.72 7.51 7.05
CA GLY A 120 -8.65 8.46 7.65
C GLY A 120 -9.67 8.98 6.65
N THR A 121 -10.75 9.58 7.17
CA THR A 121 -11.75 10.24 6.32
C THR A 121 -11.29 11.66 6.01
N TRP A 122 -10.50 11.82 4.96
CA TRP A 122 -9.97 13.14 4.59
C TRP A 122 -11.07 14.06 4.07
N THR A 123 -11.28 15.17 4.76
CA THR A 123 -12.31 16.17 4.44
C THR A 123 -11.86 17.17 3.36
N GLY A 124 -10.59 17.12 2.95
CA GLY A 124 -9.95 18.03 2.00
C GLY A 124 -9.17 19.16 2.68
N THR A 125 -8.35 19.87 1.90
CA THR A 125 -7.43 20.92 2.36
C THR A 125 -8.13 22.01 3.18
N SER A 126 -7.66 22.21 4.40
CA SER A 126 -8.19 23.20 5.32
C SER A 126 -7.02 24.03 5.85
N THR A 127 -6.83 25.21 5.23
CA THR A 127 -5.87 26.26 5.62
C THR A 127 -4.38 25.98 5.37
N THR A 128 -3.59 27.04 5.27
CA THR A 128 -2.12 26.98 5.26
C THR A 128 -1.58 27.41 6.62
N VAL A 129 -0.48 26.80 7.04
CA VAL A 129 0.20 27.08 8.31
C VAL A 129 1.69 27.28 8.00
N THR A 130 2.34 28.24 8.65
CA THR A 130 3.79 28.42 8.52
C THR A 130 4.48 27.98 9.80
N VAL A 131 5.39 27.02 9.70
CA VAL A 131 6.17 26.47 10.81
C VAL A 131 7.65 26.48 10.39
N GLY A 132 8.52 27.01 11.24
CA GLY A 132 9.96 27.03 10.97
C GLY A 132 10.40 27.83 9.73
N GLY A 133 9.52 28.65 9.15
CA GLY A 133 9.79 29.37 7.89
C GLY A 133 9.25 28.69 6.63
N THR A 134 8.82 27.42 6.73
CA THR A 134 8.16 26.70 5.64
C THR A 134 6.64 26.85 5.76
N THR A 135 5.99 27.13 4.63
CA THR A 135 4.52 27.17 4.55
C THR A 135 4.00 25.81 4.11
N TYR A 136 3.17 25.21 4.94
CA TYR A 136 2.51 23.93 4.71
C TYR A 136 1.03 24.15 4.41
N THR A 137 0.50 23.27 3.59
CA THR A 137 -0.93 23.06 3.39
C THR A 137 -1.39 22.03 4.41
N ARG A 138 -2.37 22.37 5.24
CA ARG A 138 -2.94 21.45 6.22
C ARG A 138 -4.06 20.63 5.58
N TRP A 139 -3.96 19.32 5.73
CA TRP A 139 -4.95 18.33 5.33
C TRP A 139 -5.56 17.74 6.59
N ASP A 140 -6.88 17.55 6.64
CA ASP A 140 -7.58 17.13 7.87
C ASP A 140 -8.60 16.05 7.65
N ASP A 141 -8.82 15.26 8.70
CA ASP A 141 -9.87 14.24 8.75
C ASP A 141 -11.21 14.74 9.31
N GLY A 142 -11.27 16.00 9.74
CA GLY A 142 -12.46 16.60 10.37
C GLY A 142 -12.72 16.17 11.83
N ASN A 143 -11.92 15.26 12.39
CA ASN A 143 -11.99 14.79 13.78
C ASN A 143 -10.85 15.33 14.65
N GLY A 144 -10.07 16.28 14.12
CA GLY A 144 -8.95 16.90 14.81
C GLY A 144 -7.58 16.34 14.43
N ASN A 145 -7.52 15.37 13.51
CA ASN A 145 -6.25 14.83 13.01
C ASN A 145 -5.88 15.55 11.70
N SER A 146 -4.60 15.89 11.58
CA SER A 146 -4.10 16.73 10.47
C SER A 146 -2.79 16.19 9.93
N VAL A 147 -2.43 16.49 8.68
CA VAL A 147 -1.05 16.37 8.16
C VAL A 147 -0.70 17.64 7.41
N TYR A 148 0.54 18.10 7.53
CA TYR A 148 1.00 19.39 7.01
C TYR A 148 1.99 19.15 5.87
N LEU A 149 1.62 19.49 4.64
CA LEU A 149 2.39 19.17 3.43
C LEU A 149 2.89 20.41 2.70
N SER A 150 4.14 20.41 2.26
CA SER A 150 4.74 21.40 1.35
C SER A 150 5.57 20.69 0.30
N GLY A 151 5.67 21.25 -0.91
CA GLY A 151 6.47 20.64 -1.99
C GLY A 151 6.07 19.19 -2.31
N VAL A 152 4.77 18.88 -2.35
CA VAL A 152 4.26 17.51 -2.61
C VAL A 152 3.33 17.53 -3.82
N GLU A 153 3.67 16.75 -4.84
CA GLU A 153 2.92 16.66 -6.09
C GLU A 153 1.77 15.67 -6.01
N SER A 154 1.93 14.60 -5.22
CA SER A 154 0.97 13.50 -5.09
C SER A 154 0.71 13.12 -3.64
N THR A 155 -0.56 12.93 -3.28
CA THR A 155 -0.93 12.29 -2.02
C THR A 155 -1.73 11.02 -2.32
N THR A 156 -1.47 9.98 -1.55
CA THR A 156 -2.23 8.73 -1.54
C THR A 156 -2.55 8.36 -0.11
N THR A 157 -3.51 7.46 0.11
CA THR A 157 -3.84 6.97 1.46
C THR A 157 -3.44 5.52 1.59
N ILE A 158 -3.20 5.08 2.81
CA ILE A 158 -2.99 3.68 3.19
C ILE A 158 -3.98 2.76 2.47
N GLY A 159 -3.54 2.15 1.36
CA GLY A 159 -4.29 1.22 0.54
C GLY A 159 -3.53 -0.08 0.45
N GLY A 160 -4.20 -1.18 0.76
CA GLY A 160 -3.60 -2.52 0.74
C GLY A 160 -3.02 -2.87 -0.61
N ALA A 161 -1.76 -3.30 -0.62
CA ALA A 161 -1.21 -3.99 -1.77
C ALA A 161 -2.03 -5.27 -2.05
N PRO A 162 -2.36 -5.57 -3.32
CA PRO A 162 -3.14 -6.76 -3.66
C PRO A 162 -2.34 -8.03 -3.30
N CYS A 163 -2.87 -8.84 -2.37
CA CYS A 163 -2.18 -10.04 -1.86
C CYS A 163 -2.96 -11.32 -2.17
N TYR A 164 -2.25 -12.38 -2.55
CA TYR A 164 -2.75 -13.75 -2.59
C TYR A 164 -2.39 -14.48 -1.30
N LEU A 165 -3.33 -15.23 -0.72
CA LEU A 165 -3.04 -16.03 0.47
C LEU A 165 -2.14 -17.22 0.09
N GLU A 166 -1.22 -17.60 0.99
CA GLU A 166 -0.47 -18.86 0.88
C GLU A 166 -1.37 -20.05 0.53
N GLY A 167 -0.92 -20.87 -0.40
CA GLY A 167 -1.64 -22.00 -0.97
C GLY A 167 -2.47 -21.67 -2.22
N THR A 168 -2.66 -20.38 -2.54
CA THR A 168 -3.38 -19.95 -3.76
C THR A 168 -2.70 -20.53 -5.00
N ARG A 169 -3.43 -21.20 -5.90
CA ARG A 169 -2.87 -21.68 -7.17
C ARG A 169 -2.99 -20.64 -8.27
N ILE A 170 -1.85 -20.36 -8.91
CA ILE A 170 -1.74 -19.52 -10.10
C ILE A 170 -1.52 -20.42 -11.31
N MET A 171 -2.30 -20.20 -12.37
CA MET A 171 -2.15 -20.95 -13.61
C MET A 171 -0.89 -20.52 -14.36
N THR A 172 -0.04 -21.49 -14.67
CA THR A 172 1.21 -21.30 -15.42
C THR A 172 1.24 -22.16 -16.69
N ALA A 173 2.24 -21.93 -17.54
CA ALA A 173 2.49 -22.77 -18.72
C ALA A 173 2.74 -24.25 -18.38
N ARG A 174 3.10 -24.57 -17.12
CA ARG A 174 3.33 -25.94 -16.63
C ARG A 174 2.20 -26.47 -15.74
N GLY A 175 1.06 -25.78 -15.70
CA GLY A 175 -0.10 -26.10 -14.87
C GLY A 175 -0.25 -25.17 -13.66
N GLU A 176 -1.14 -25.54 -12.74
CA GLU A 176 -1.36 -24.81 -11.49
C GLU A 176 -0.14 -24.91 -10.56
N VAL A 177 0.43 -23.77 -10.17
CA VAL A 177 1.55 -23.68 -9.21
C VAL A 177 1.07 -22.91 -7.98
N ALA A 178 1.41 -23.36 -6.78
CA ALA A 178 1.13 -22.59 -5.57
C ALA A 178 1.90 -21.27 -5.60
N VAL A 179 1.30 -20.20 -5.09
CA VAL A 179 1.91 -18.87 -5.12
C VAL A 179 3.25 -18.84 -4.37
N GLU A 180 3.39 -19.63 -3.31
CA GLU A 180 4.65 -19.82 -2.56
C GLU A 180 5.74 -20.60 -3.32
N ASP A 181 5.36 -21.35 -4.36
CA ASP A 181 6.26 -22.16 -5.19
C ASP A 181 6.60 -21.49 -6.53
N LEU A 182 5.97 -20.34 -6.84
CA LEU A 182 6.29 -19.55 -8.03
C LEU A 182 7.71 -19.01 -7.97
N ARG A 183 8.31 -18.84 -9.15
CA ARG A 183 9.66 -18.31 -9.30
C ARG A 183 9.67 -17.17 -10.30
N ILE A 184 10.56 -16.20 -10.09
CA ILE A 184 10.86 -15.19 -11.11
C ILE A 184 11.26 -15.92 -12.40
N GLY A 185 10.64 -15.54 -13.51
CA GLY A 185 10.77 -16.16 -14.82
C GLY A 185 9.73 -17.24 -15.13
N ASP A 186 8.95 -17.73 -14.15
CA ASP A 186 7.84 -18.65 -14.45
C ASP A 186 6.82 -17.96 -15.36
N LEU A 187 6.38 -18.65 -16.40
CA LEU A 187 5.40 -18.12 -17.36
C LEU A 187 3.97 -18.35 -16.84
N VAL A 188 3.30 -17.29 -16.43
CA VAL A 188 1.91 -17.32 -15.95
C VAL A 188 0.92 -17.05 -17.08
N VAL A 189 -0.27 -17.66 -16.99
CA VAL A 189 -1.36 -17.42 -17.94
C VAL A 189 -2.09 -16.13 -17.57
N THR A 190 -2.27 -15.25 -18.55
CA THR A 190 -2.95 -13.96 -18.35
C THR A 190 -4.32 -13.91 -19.03
N ALA A 191 -5.28 -13.25 -18.38
CA ALA A 191 -6.71 -13.31 -18.76
C ALA A 191 -7.22 -12.13 -19.61
N HIS A 192 -6.46 -11.04 -19.68
CA HIS A 192 -6.98 -9.73 -20.10
C HIS A 192 -6.89 -9.44 -21.60
N GLY A 193 -6.32 -10.34 -22.41
CA GLY A 193 -6.28 -10.21 -23.87
C GLY A 193 -5.44 -9.04 -24.41
N ARG A 194 -4.80 -8.26 -23.54
CA ARG A 194 -3.75 -7.30 -23.88
C ARG A 194 -2.41 -7.93 -23.52
N GLY A 195 -1.42 -7.80 -24.39
CA GLY A 195 -0.13 -8.45 -24.21
C GLY A 195 -0.14 -9.98 -24.47
N PRO A 196 0.99 -10.65 -24.22
CA PRO A 196 1.12 -12.09 -24.44
C PRO A 196 0.25 -12.89 -23.46
N VAL A 197 -0.35 -14.00 -23.95
CA VAL A 197 -1.10 -14.97 -23.11
C VAL A 197 -0.26 -15.55 -21.99
N LEU A 198 1.07 -15.59 -22.18
CA LEU A 198 2.05 -16.02 -21.19
C LEU A 198 3.01 -14.88 -20.89
N GLN A 199 3.09 -14.45 -19.64
CA GLN A 199 4.04 -13.44 -19.19
C GLN A 199 4.95 -14.02 -18.11
N PRO A 200 6.25 -13.65 -18.09
CA PRO A 200 7.15 -14.07 -17.02
C PRO A 200 6.80 -13.33 -15.74
N VAL A 201 6.85 -14.01 -14.60
CA VAL A 201 6.89 -13.33 -13.30
C VAL A 201 8.19 -12.55 -13.21
N VAL A 202 8.14 -11.24 -12.96
CA VAL A 202 9.34 -10.39 -12.83
C VAL A 202 9.74 -10.15 -11.39
N TRP A 203 8.77 -10.27 -10.47
CA TRP A 203 9.01 -10.10 -9.05
C TRP A 203 7.97 -10.87 -8.22
N ILE A 204 8.38 -11.33 -7.04
CA ILE A 204 7.52 -11.98 -6.06
C ILE A 204 7.80 -11.36 -4.70
N GLY A 205 6.76 -10.80 -4.09
CA GLY A 205 6.80 -10.32 -2.70
C GLY A 205 6.18 -11.35 -1.78
N LYS A 206 6.70 -11.46 -0.56
CA LYS A 206 6.16 -12.34 0.49
C LYS A 206 6.14 -11.60 1.82
N ARG A 207 5.08 -11.78 2.59
CA ARG A 207 4.99 -11.20 3.94
C ARG A 207 4.11 -12.04 4.86
N ARG A 208 4.55 -12.24 6.10
CA ARG A 208 3.75 -12.87 7.14
C ARG A 208 3.14 -11.80 8.06
N VAL A 209 1.86 -11.91 8.34
CA VAL A 209 1.11 -10.95 9.16
C VAL A 209 0.49 -11.68 10.35
N ASN A 210 0.71 -11.13 11.55
CA ASN A 210 0.06 -11.59 12.78
C ASN A 210 -1.27 -10.84 12.96
N LEU A 211 -2.36 -11.46 12.53
CA LEU A 211 -3.70 -10.88 12.61
C LEU A 211 -4.21 -10.74 14.04
N ALA A 212 -3.76 -11.58 14.98
CA ALA A 212 -4.19 -11.50 16.37
C ALA A 212 -3.67 -10.23 17.08
N ALA A 213 -2.52 -9.73 16.62
CA ALA A 213 -1.90 -8.50 17.13
C ALA A 213 -2.15 -7.28 16.24
N HIS A 214 -2.88 -7.44 15.13
CA HIS A 214 -3.11 -6.38 14.15
C HIS A 214 -4.24 -5.44 14.63
N PRO A 215 -4.02 -4.11 14.73
CA PRO A 215 -5.02 -3.21 15.32
C PRO A 215 -6.18 -2.90 14.39
N ASN A 216 -5.97 -2.93 13.06
CA ASN A 216 -7.04 -2.88 12.08
C ASN A 216 -7.21 -4.21 11.34
N ARG A 217 -7.69 -5.25 12.04
CA ARG A 217 -7.83 -6.59 11.45
C ARG A 217 -8.71 -6.57 10.19
N ALA A 218 -9.75 -5.75 10.14
CA ALA A 218 -10.66 -5.67 9.01
C ALA A 218 -9.97 -5.19 7.71
N ALA A 219 -8.87 -4.44 7.79
CA ALA A 219 -8.09 -4.05 6.61
C ALA A 219 -7.31 -5.22 5.98
N VAL A 220 -7.13 -6.32 6.72
CA VAL A 220 -6.09 -7.33 6.43
C VAL A 220 -6.56 -8.77 6.55
N GLU A 221 -7.74 -8.99 7.13
CA GLU A 221 -8.40 -10.27 7.23
C GLU A 221 -8.75 -10.81 5.83
N PRO A 222 -8.50 -12.10 5.55
CA PRO A 222 -8.81 -12.68 4.25
C PRO A 222 -10.26 -12.50 3.83
N ILE A 223 -10.46 -12.13 2.57
CA ILE A 223 -11.74 -12.27 1.88
C ILE A 223 -11.74 -13.60 1.15
N LEU A 224 -12.64 -14.49 1.55
CA LEU A 224 -12.96 -15.72 0.84
C LEU A 224 -13.97 -15.41 -0.27
N ILE A 225 -13.59 -15.75 -1.50
CA ILE A 225 -14.47 -15.84 -2.66
C ILE A 225 -14.68 -17.33 -2.92
N ARG A 226 -15.88 -17.85 -2.61
CA ARG A 226 -16.17 -19.29 -2.73
C ARG A 226 -16.10 -19.75 -4.18
N ALA A 227 -15.80 -21.03 -4.37
CA ALA A 227 -15.90 -21.68 -5.68
C ALA A 227 -17.28 -21.41 -6.31
N GLY A 228 -17.29 -20.80 -7.49
CA GLY A 228 -18.49 -20.41 -8.23
C GLY A 228 -19.13 -19.10 -7.77
N ALA A 229 -18.49 -18.26 -6.96
CA ALA A 229 -19.07 -17.02 -6.47
C ALA A 229 -19.16 -15.90 -7.54
N LEU A 230 -18.19 -15.82 -8.46
CA LEU A 230 -18.09 -14.76 -9.47
C LEU A 230 -18.79 -15.11 -10.79
N GLY A 231 -18.94 -16.40 -11.07
CA GLY A 231 -19.55 -16.95 -12.28
C GLY A 231 -19.70 -18.45 -12.18
N GLU A 232 -20.37 -19.09 -13.14
CA GLU A 232 -20.51 -20.55 -13.16
C GLU A 232 -19.13 -21.21 -13.23
N GLY A 233 -18.75 -21.92 -12.16
CA GLY A 233 -17.41 -22.50 -12.02
C GLY A 233 -16.28 -21.48 -11.82
N VAL A 234 -16.58 -20.22 -11.47
CA VAL A 234 -15.57 -19.17 -11.28
C VAL A 234 -15.68 -18.54 -9.88
N PRO A 235 -14.60 -18.56 -9.06
CA PRO A 235 -13.42 -19.42 -9.23
C PRO A 235 -13.82 -20.90 -9.19
N PHE A 236 -13.01 -21.85 -9.68
CA PHE A 236 -13.37 -23.28 -9.61
C PHE A 236 -13.04 -23.91 -8.25
N ARG A 237 -12.23 -23.22 -7.44
CA ARG A 237 -11.96 -23.51 -6.04
C ARG A 237 -12.01 -22.22 -5.22
N ASP A 238 -12.05 -22.34 -3.90
CA ASP A 238 -12.06 -21.17 -3.02
C ASP A 238 -10.80 -20.30 -3.21
N LEU A 239 -11.01 -19.02 -3.50
CA LEU A 239 -9.94 -18.01 -3.61
C LEU A 239 -9.93 -17.15 -2.36
N ARG A 240 -8.75 -16.97 -1.75
CA ARG A 240 -8.54 -16.08 -0.60
C ARG A 240 -7.53 -15.00 -0.93
N VAL A 241 -7.96 -13.76 -0.77
CA VAL A 241 -7.16 -12.57 -1.09
C VAL A 241 -7.29 -11.52 0.01
N SER A 242 -6.41 -10.53 0.02
CA SER A 242 -6.57 -9.35 0.89
C SER A 242 -7.79 -8.52 0.46
N PRO A 243 -8.37 -7.71 1.36
CA PRO A 243 -9.55 -6.89 1.03
C PRO A 243 -9.36 -5.94 -0.16
N GLU A 244 -8.15 -5.43 -0.37
CA GLU A 244 -7.82 -4.49 -1.45
C GLU A 244 -7.40 -5.16 -2.76
N HIS A 245 -7.30 -6.50 -2.77
CA HIS A 245 -6.97 -7.24 -3.98
C HIS A 245 -8.07 -7.09 -5.02
N ALA A 246 -7.75 -6.54 -6.19
CA ALA A 246 -8.78 -6.30 -7.19
C ALA A 246 -9.10 -7.59 -7.97
N ILE A 247 -10.38 -7.88 -8.03
CA ILE A 247 -10.95 -8.99 -8.79
C ILE A 247 -11.54 -8.44 -10.07
N PHE A 248 -11.28 -9.11 -11.19
CA PHE A 248 -11.85 -8.70 -12.46
C PHE A 248 -13.30 -9.16 -12.60
N VAL A 249 -14.23 -8.20 -12.65
CA VAL A 249 -15.66 -8.45 -12.81
C VAL A 249 -16.24 -7.42 -13.77
N ASP A 250 -16.99 -7.87 -14.79
CA ASP A 250 -17.70 -7.01 -15.75
C ASP A 250 -16.83 -5.91 -16.40
N GLY A 251 -15.55 -6.22 -16.70
CA GLY A 251 -14.64 -5.25 -17.34
C GLY A 251 -13.96 -4.27 -16.37
N ARG A 252 -14.14 -4.46 -15.06
CA ARG A 252 -13.59 -3.62 -14.00
C ARG A 252 -12.70 -4.42 -13.06
N LEU A 253 -11.68 -3.76 -12.52
CA LEU A 253 -10.95 -4.23 -11.35
C LEU A 253 -11.69 -3.72 -10.11
N VAL A 254 -12.22 -4.63 -9.28
CA VAL A 254 -12.99 -4.27 -8.08
C VAL A 254 -12.35 -4.91 -6.85
N PRO A 255 -11.94 -4.13 -5.83
CA PRO A 255 -11.41 -4.70 -4.59
C PRO A 255 -12.35 -5.72 -3.95
N ALA A 256 -11.80 -6.86 -3.52
CA ALA A 256 -12.55 -7.97 -2.97
C ALA A 256 -13.43 -7.56 -1.76
N GLY A 257 -12.96 -6.62 -0.95
CA GLY A 257 -13.71 -6.06 0.19
C GLY A 257 -15.03 -5.39 -0.22
N LEU A 258 -15.09 -4.76 -1.39
CA LEU A 258 -16.34 -4.18 -1.92
C LEU A 258 -17.31 -5.25 -2.44
N LEU A 259 -16.83 -6.45 -2.74
CA LEU A 259 -17.65 -7.54 -3.28
C LEU A 259 -18.28 -8.41 -2.19
N VAL A 260 -17.94 -8.18 -0.91
CA VAL A 260 -18.49 -8.95 0.21
C VAL A 260 -20.01 -8.88 0.24
N ASN A 261 -20.65 -10.05 0.27
CA ASN A 261 -22.11 -10.20 0.30
C ASN A 261 -22.62 -11.07 1.47
N GLY A 262 -21.73 -11.61 2.29
CA GLY A 262 -22.11 -12.43 3.46
C GLY A 262 -22.61 -13.83 3.11
N ALA A 263 -22.66 -14.18 1.82
CA ALA A 263 -23.06 -15.49 1.32
C ALA A 263 -21.91 -16.16 0.56
N SER A 264 -21.71 -15.82 -0.71
CA SER A 264 -20.68 -16.43 -1.57
C SER A 264 -19.31 -15.75 -1.48
N ILE A 265 -19.27 -14.49 -1.02
CA ILE A 265 -18.06 -13.72 -0.79
C ILE A 265 -18.09 -13.18 0.64
N VAL A 266 -17.17 -13.63 1.47
CA VAL A 266 -17.20 -13.43 2.93
C VAL A 266 -15.83 -13.09 3.49
N ARG A 267 -15.82 -12.32 4.57
CA ARG A 267 -14.62 -12.08 5.37
C ARG A 267 -14.40 -13.23 6.35
N GLU A 268 -13.16 -13.65 6.53
CA GLU A 268 -12.77 -14.72 7.46
C GLU A 268 -12.00 -14.14 8.68
N PRO A 269 -12.67 -13.74 9.78
CA PRO A 269 -12.03 -13.05 10.90
C PRO A 269 -11.29 -13.96 11.89
N TRP A 270 -11.29 -15.28 11.69
CA TRP A 270 -10.78 -16.26 12.65
C TRP A 270 -9.28 -16.55 12.55
N TRP A 271 -8.62 -16.09 11.48
CA TRP A 271 -7.19 -16.31 11.28
C TRP A 271 -6.35 -15.61 12.36
N GLN A 272 -5.37 -16.33 12.90
CA GLN A 272 -4.41 -15.79 13.88
C GLN A 272 -3.22 -15.12 13.18
N ALA A 273 -2.75 -15.73 12.09
CA ALA A 273 -1.72 -15.19 11.24
C ALA A 273 -1.92 -15.73 9.81
N VAL A 274 -1.43 -14.99 8.83
CA VAL A 274 -1.50 -15.33 7.40
C VAL A 274 -0.19 -14.98 6.72
N THR A 275 0.12 -15.67 5.63
CA THR A 275 1.23 -15.33 4.75
C THR A 275 0.65 -14.87 3.42
N TRP A 276 1.00 -13.65 3.02
CA TRP A 276 0.57 -12.98 1.80
C TRP A 276 1.69 -13.01 0.76
N TYR A 277 1.30 -13.17 -0.50
CA TYR A 277 2.20 -13.15 -1.65
C TYR A 277 1.72 -12.15 -2.70
N HIS A 278 2.69 -11.49 -3.33
CA HIS A 278 2.51 -10.56 -4.44
C HIS A 278 3.23 -11.13 -5.67
N VAL A 279 2.61 -11.02 -6.83
CA VAL A 279 3.18 -11.55 -8.08
C VAL A 279 3.13 -10.47 -9.13
N GLU A 280 4.28 -9.97 -9.56
CA GLU A 280 4.40 -8.90 -10.54
C GLU A 280 4.74 -9.44 -11.93
N LEU A 281 4.19 -8.77 -12.95
CA LEU A 281 4.44 -9.02 -14.37
C LEU A 281 5.13 -7.80 -15.01
N PRO A 282 5.77 -7.92 -16.19
CA PRO A 282 6.43 -6.79 -16.84
C PRO A 282 5.49 -5.61 -17.12
N GLU A 283 4.23 -5.93 -17.37
CA GLU A 283 3.13 -4.98 -17.48
C GLU A 283 2.00 -5.45 -16.56
N HIS A 284 1.28 -4.50 -15.97
CA HIS A 284 0.14 -4.80 -15.12
C HIS A 284 -0.88 -5.66 -15.86
N GLY A 285 -1.33 -6.75 -15.24
CA GLY A 285 -2.18 -7.73 -15.91
C GLY A 285 -3.08 -8.52 -14.96
N LEU A 286 -3.90 -9.39 -15.57
CA LEU A 286 -4.74 -10.33 -14.83
C LEU A 286 -4.10 -11.71 -14.80
N LEU A 287 -3.79 -12.20 -13.60
CA LEU A 287 -3.40 -13.58 -13.32
C LEU A 287 -4.65 -14.46 -13.24
N MET A 288 -4.52 -15.72 -13.62
CA MET A 288 -5.55 -16.73 -13.39
C MET A 288 -5.29 -17.43 -12.04
N ALA A 289 -5.93 -16.94 -10.98
CA ALA A 289 -5.81 -17.46 -9.61
C ALA A 289 -7.05 -18.28 -9.25
N GLU A 290 -6.88 -19.57 -8.95
CA GLU A 290 -8.01 -20.48 -8.63
C GLU A 290 -9.10 -20.54 -9.72
N GLY A 291 -8.72 -20.19 -10.95
CA GLY A 291 -9.62 -20.08 -12.09
C GLY A 291 -10.38 -18.77 -12.20
N ALA A 292 -10.15 -17.81 -11.30
CA ALA A 292 -10.66 -16.46 -11.42
C ALA A 292 -9.57 -15.50 -11.95
N PRO A 293 -9.94 -14.56 -12.83
CA PRO A 293 -9.06 -13.47 -13.22
C PRO A 293 -8.93 -12.47 -12.05
N ALA A 294 -7.71 -12.30 -11.56
CA ALA A 294 -7.37 -11.42 -10.46
C ALA A 294 -6.10 -10.62 -10.76
N GLU A 295 -5.95 -9.47 -10.11
CA GLU A 295 -4.89 -8.51 -10.39
C GLU A 295 -3.48 -9.09 -10.13
N SER A 296 -2.52 -8.83 -11.03
CA SER A 296 -1.09 -8.93 -10.69
C SER A 296 -0.68 -7.77 -9.79
N TYR A 297 0.44 -7.87 -9.09
CA TYR A 297 0.99 -6.72 -8.39
C TYR A 297 1.31 -5.57 -9.35
N PHE A 298 0.93 -4.35 -8.95
CA PHE A 298 1.29 -3.11 -9.62
C PHE A 298 2.38 -2.40 -8.81
N ASP A 299 3.57 -2.25 -9.38
CA ASP A 299 4.66 -1.52 -8.74
C ASP A 299 4.41 0.00 -8.80
N ALA A 300 3.87 0.53 -7.70
CA ALA A 300 3.72 1.96 -7.45
C ALA A 300 4.91 2.55 -6.67
N GLY A 301 6.06 1.87 -6.61
CA GLY A 301 7.24 2.29 -5.83
C GLY A 301 7.32 1.66 -4.44
N ASN A 302 6.51 0.63 -4.18
CA ASN A 302 6.31 0.05 -2.85
C ASN A 302 6.96 -1.34 -2.65
N ARG A 303 7.77 -1.81 -3.60
CA ARG A 303 8.46 -3.13 -3.53
C ARG A 303 9.30 -3.30 -2.26
N GLN A 304 9.89 -2.23 -1.75
CA GLN A 304 10.80 -2.25 -0.60
C GLN A 304 10.11 -2.67 0.71
N MET A 305 8.78 -2.58 0.79
CA MET A 305 8.02 -3.02 1.97
C MET A 305 7.87 -4.54 2.11
N PHE A 306 8.38 -5.32 1.14
CA PHE A 306 8.15 -6.77 1.03
C PHE A 306 9.42 -7.63 1.11
N GLY A 307 10.53 -7.10 1.65
CA GLY A 307 11.78 -7.83 1.92
C GLY A 307 11.91 -8.35 3.36
N GLU A 308 12.86 -9.26 3.66
CA GLU A 308 13.12 -9.75 5.03
C GLU A 308 13.95 -8.76 5.90
N GLY A 309 14.14 -7.52 5.45
CA GLY A 309 14.88 -6.49 6.18
C GLY A 309 14.09 -5.92 7.37
N ALA A 310 14.82 -5.34 8.33
CA ALA A 310 14.25 -4.75 9.56
C ALA A 310 13.08 -3.79 9.29
N LEU A 311 13.11 -3.07 8.16
CA LEU A 311 12.06 -2.16 7.71
C LEU A 311 10.71 -2.84 7.48
N ALA A 312 10.65 -4.02 6.84
CA ALA A 312 9.38 -4.71 6.59
C ALA A 312 8.70 -5.24 7.86
N ALA A 313 9.48 -5.43 8.95
CA ALA A 313 8.96 -5.77 10.28
C ALA A 313 8.39 -4.54 11.02
N LEU A 314 8.71 -3.33 10.55
CA LEU A 314 8.37 -2.04 11.16
C LEU A 314 7.13 -1.37 10.52
N PHE A 315 6.60 -1.90 9.41
CA PHE A 315 5.35 -1.44 8.80
C PHE A 315 4.22 -2.47 8.97
N PRO A 316 3.56 -2.53 10.13
CA PRO A 316 2.55 -3.54 10.41
C PRO A 316 1.25 -3.39 9.60
N ASP A 317 0.96 -2.20 9.06
CA ASP A 317 -0.25 -1.91 8.29
C ASP A 317 -0.05 -2.00 6.75
N PHE A 318 -1.12 -2.34 6.03
CA PHE A 318 -1.14 -2.62 4.58
C PHE A 318 -1.17 -1.33 3.76
N ALA A 319 -0.20 -0.48 4.00
CA ALA A 319 -0.43 0.95 4.00
C ALA A 319 0.23 1.76 2.89
N ALA A 320 0.85 1.16 1.89
CA ALA A 320 1.29 1.97 0.75
C ALA A 320 0.16 2.10 -0.24
N GLY A 321 -0.49 3.26 -0.21
CA GLY A 321 -1.39 3.66 -1.27
C GLY A 321 -0.74 3.52 -2.65
N ARG A 322 -1.57 3.16 -3.64
CA ARG A 322 -1.17 3.22 -5.04
C ARG A 322 -1.00 4.70 -5.40
N ASP A 323 0.04 5.05 -6.16
CA ASP A 323 0.00 6.32 -6.91
C ASP A 323 -1.17 6.23 -7.89
N GLU A 324 -2.28 6.87 -7.53
CA GLU A 324 -3.57 6.68 -8.18
C GLU A 324 -3.56 7.14 -9.64
N ARG A 325 -2.82 8.22 -9.93
CA ARG A 325 -2.68 8.75 -11.29
C ARG A 325 -1.91 7.76 -12.17
N ARG A 326 -0.81 7.21 -11.64
CA ARG A 326 -0.03 6.19 -12.35
C ARG A 326 -0.81 4.89 -12.53
N TYR A 327 -1.62 4.51 -11.55
CA TYR A 327 -2.45 3.32 -11.64
C TYR A 327 -3.56 3.47 -12.70
N GLU A 328 -4.30 4.58 -12.70
CA GLU A 328 -5.37 4.82 -13.68
C GLU A 328 -4.84 4.84 -15.13
N ASP A 329 -3.61 5.32 -15.33
CA ASP A 329 -2.98 5.40 -16.65
C ASP A 329 -2.36 4.06 -17.11
N ALA A 330 -1.86 3.23 -16.18
CA ALA A 330 -1.07 2.03 -16.51
C ALA A 330 -1.75 0.70 -16.19
N ALA A 331 -2.90 0.69 -15.51
CA ALA A 331 -3.58 -0.56 -15.17
C ALA A 331 -4.21 -1.24 -16.39
N CYS A 332 -4.21 -2.59 -16.40
CA CYS A 332 -4.81 -3.36 -17.49
C CYS A 332 -6.31 -3.11 -17.69
N PHE A 333 -7.00 -2.73 -16.61
CA PHE A 333 -8.42 -2.36 -16.63
C PHE A 333 -8.71 -1.25 -15.63
N PRO A 334 -9.77 -0.45 -15.84
CA PRO A 334 -10.15 0.60 -14.90
C PRO A 334 -10.49 0.03 -13.53
N LEU A 335 -9.91 0.62 -12.48
CA LEU A 335 -10.29 0.38 -11.10
C LEU A 335 -11.70 0.92 -10.85
N LEU A 336 -12.54 0.14 -10.19
CA LEU A 336 -13.85 0.57 -9.71
C LEU A 336 -13.88 0.44 -8.20
N ARG A 337 -14.06 1.61 -7.59
CA ARG A 337 -13.63 1.92 -6.24
C ARG A 337 -14.64 2.79 -5.52
N GLU A 338 -15.24 3.70 -6.29
CA GLU A 338 -16.26 4.62 -5.83
C GLU A 338 -17.64 3.95 -5.76
N GLU A 339 -18.39 4.28 -4.73
CA GLU A 339 -19.81 3.95 -4.65
C GLU A 339 -20.57 4.62 -5.81
N GLY A 340 -21.36 3.82 -6.52
CA GLY A 340 -22.03 4.29 -7.73
C GLY A 340 -22.89 3.22 -8.40
N PRO A 341 -23.63 3.59 -9.47
CA PRO A 341 -24.58 2.70 -10.13
C PRO A 341 -23.92 1.45 -10.73
N GLU A 342 -22.66 1.58 -11.18
CA GLU A 342 -21.91 0.46 -11.75
C GLU A 342 -21.51 -0.57 -10.69
N LEU A 343 -20.95 -0.12 -9.56
CA LEU A 343 -20.62 -1.01 -8.45
C LEU A 343 -21.88 -1.66 -7.86
N ALA A 344 -22.97 -0.90 -7.76
CA ALA A 344 -24.27 -1.43 -7.33
C ALA A 344 -24.79 -2.53 -8.27
N ALA A 345 -24.63 -2.37 -9.59
CA ALA A 345 -25.04 -3.37 -10.56
C ALA A 345 -24.20 -4.66 -10.47
N ILE A 346 -22.88 -4.54 -10.31
CA ILE A 346 -22.00 -5.71 -10.09
C ILE A 346 -22.42 -6.46 -8.82
N ARG A 347 -22.60 -5.74 -7.71
CA ARG A 347 -23.03 -6.31 -6.44
C ARG A 347 -24.38 -7.03 -6.56
N ALA A 348 -25.37 -6.40 -7.20
CA ALA A 348 -26.69 -7.01 -7.40
C ALA A 348 -26.61 -8.34 -8.16
N LYS A 349 -25.79 -8.42 -9.22
CA LYS A 349 -25.58 -9.69 -9.96
C LYS A 349 -24.94 -10.77 -9.08
N LEU A 350 -23.96 -10.40 -8.27
CA LEU A 350 -23.29 -11.33 -7.35
C LEU A 350 -24.24 -11.78 -6.22
N ASP A 351 -25.12 -10.89 -5.77
CA ASP A 351 -26.14 -11.18 -4.75
C ASP A 351 -27.21 -12.15 -5.32
N ASP A 352 -27.70 -11.91 -6.54
CA ASP A 352 -28.62 -12.82 -7.25
C ASP A 352 -28.01 -14.21 -7.43
N ARG A 353 -26.73 -14.25 -7.83
CA ARG A 353 -25.98 -15.49 -7.97
C ARG A 353 -25.80 -16.19 -6.63
N ALA A 354 -25.47 -15.45 -5.58
CA ALA A 354 -25.32 -16.01 -4.24
C ALA A 354 -26.63 -16.67 -3.78
N ALA A 355 -27.75 -15.98 -3.97
CA ALA A 355 -29.07 -16.51 -3.65
C ALA A 355 -29.41 -17.79 -4.44
N ALA A 356 -29.07 -17.83 -5.74
CA ALA A 356 -29.35 -18.97 -6.61
C ALA A 356 -28.49 -20.21 -6.32
N ALA A 357 -27.20 -20.03 -6.02
CA ALA A 357 -26.23 -21.13 -5.93
C ALA A 357 -25.84 -21.53 -4.50
N PHE A 358 -25.97 -20.63 -3.52
CA PHE A 358 -25.50 -20.84 -2.15
C PHE A 358 -26.59 -20.69 -1.09
N GLY A 359 -27.80 -20.29 -1.49
CA GLY A 359 -28.91 -20.01 -0.58
C GLY A 359 -28.78 -18.64 0.09
N PRO A 360 -29.77 -18.25 0.91
CA PRO A 360 -29.76 -16.96 1.61
C PRO A 360 -28.58 -16.88 2.61
N PRO A 361 -28.01 -15.68 2.83
CA PRO A 361 -26.92 -15.50 3.78
C PRO A 361 -27.36 -15.91 5.20
N ALA A 362 -26.44 -16.47 5.98
CA ALA A 362 -26.70 -16.94 7.35
C ALA A 362 -27.09 -15.81 8.33
N SER A 363 -26.81 -14.56 7.97
CA SER A 363 -27.20 -13.33 8.66
C SER A 363 -27.31 -12.18 7.65
N ALA A 364 -28.05 -11.11 7.97
CA ALA A 364 -28.00 -9.89 7.16
C ALA A 364 -26.54 -9.48 6.95
N PRO A 365 -26.11 -9.15 5.72
CA PRO A 365 -24.74 -8.74 5.48
C PRO A 365 -24.42 -7.57 6.42
N ALA A 366 -23.27 -7.63 7.09
CA ALA A 366 -22.73 -6.45 7.76
C ALA A 366 -22.77 -5.30 6.74
N ALA A 367 -23.14 -4.10 7.18
CA ALA A 367 -23.19 -2.94 6.30
C ALA A 367 -21.88 -2.92 5.50
N ARG A 368 -22.00 -2.95 4.17
CA ARG A 368 -20.84 -2.87 3.26
C ARG A 368 -20.16 -1.54 3.59
N GLU A 369 -19.09 -1.58 4.38
CA GLU A 369 -18.53 -0.36 4.94
C GLU A 369 -17.99 0.50 3.78
N PRO A 370 -18.44 1.76 3.63
CA PRO A 370 -18.01 2.64 2.55
C PRO A 370 -16.59 3.20 2.78
N GLY A 371 -15.78 2.55 3.61
CA GLY A 371 -14.68 3.15 4.38
C GLY A 371 -13.47 3.68 3.59
N TRP A 372 -13.53 3.76 2.27
CA TRP A 372 -12.36 4.14 1.45
C TRP A 372 -12.68 4.89 0.15
N ALA A 373 -13.96 5.05 -0.23
CA ALA A 373 -14.32 5.74 -1.46
C ALA A 373 -14.17 7.27 -1.30
N ILE A 374 -13.00 7.82 -1.65
CA ILE A 374 -12.82 9.27 -1.76
C ILE A 374 -13.62 9.76 -2.98
N ARG A 375 -14.54 10.70 -2.75
CA ARG A 375 -15.07 11.56 -3.81
C ARG A 375 -14.01 12.58 -4.19
N MET A 376 -13.47 12.48 -5.40
CA MET A 376 -12.72 13.58 -6.01
C MET A 376 -13.62 14.84 -6.12
N PRO A 377 -13.20 16.02 -5.63
CA PRO A 377 -13.81 17.27 -6.06
C PRO A 377 -13.47 17.48 -7.54
N ALA A 378 -14.46 17.85 -8.35
CA ALA A 378 -14.27 18.14 -9.76
C ALA A 378 -13.18 19.21 -9.96
N GLY A 379 -11.99 18.80 -10.42
CA GLY A 379 -10.91 19.69 -10.81
C GLY A 379 -11.37 20.61 -11.93
N ARG A 380 -11.30 21.92 -11.72
CA ARG A 380 -11.55 22.92 -12.77
C ARG A 380 -10.59 22.65 -13.92
N ARG A 381 -11.14 22.36 -15.11
CA ARG A 381 -10.40 22.34 -16.38
C ARG A 381 -9.53 23.59 -16.45
N ALA A 382 -8.22 23.40 -16.57
CA ALA A 382 -7.30 24.46 -16.93
C ALA A 382 -7.84 25.11 -18.21
N ARG A 383 -8.18 26.41 -18.11
CA ARG A 383 -8.44 27.22 -19.30
C ARG A 383 -7.16 27.20 -20.12
N ARG A 384 -7.23 26.66 -21.34
CA ARG A 384 -6.24 26.94 -22.37
C ARG A 384 -6.16 28.46 -22.51
N ALA A 385 -4.98 29.03 -22.25
CA ALA A 385 -4.66 30.36 -22.70
C ALA A 385 -4.73 30.37 -24.23
N GLY A 386 -5.51 31.29 -24.77
CA GLY A 386 -5.43 31.71 -26.17
C GLY A 386 -4.44 32.84 -26.31
#